data_AF-A0ABD0Q821-F1
#
_entry.id   AF-A0ABD0Q821-F1
#
_cell.length_a   1.000
_cell.length_b   1.000
_cell.length_c   1.000
_cell.angle_alpha   90.00
_cell.angle_beta   90.00
_cell.angle_gamma   90.00
#
_symmetry.space_group_name_H-M   'P 1'
#
loop_
_entity.id
_entity.type
_entity.pdbx_description
1 polymer ?
#
loop_
_entity_poly.entity_id
_entity_poly.type
_entity_poly.pdbx_seq_one_letter_code
_entity_poly.pdbx_strand_id
1 'polypeptide(L)'
;MDAETVKSILSEYKIHNADITLRSDATADDLIDVVEGNRVYIPCIYVLNKIDQISIEELDVIYKIPHCVPISAHHRWNFDDLLEKIWDYLHLVR
;
A
#
# COMPACT_ATOMS: atom_id res chain seq x y z
N MET A 1 -2.25 16.55 -13.28
CA MET A 1 -0.89 17.16 -13.11
C MET A 1 -0.67 18.27 -14.12
N ASP A 2 -0.11 19.38 -13.66
CA ASP A 2 0.26 20.52 -14.52
C ASP A 2 1.64 20.31 -15.16
N ALA A 3 1.82 20.83 -16.38
CA ALA A 3 3.07 20.72 -17.13
C ALA A 3 4.26 21.38 -16.40
N GLU A 4 4.02 22.41 -15.59
CA GLU A 4 5.05 23.07 -14.78
C GLU A 4 5.61 22.16 -13.68
N THR A 5 4.73 21.38 -13.03
CA THR A 5 5.13 20.41 -11.99
C THR A 5 5.98 19.31 -12.61
N VAL A 6 5.55 18.77 -13.75
CA VAL A 6 6.29 17.74 -14.51
C VAL A 6 7.68 18.24 -14.91
N LYS A 7 7.76 19.46 -15.44
CA LYS A 7 9.02 20.08 -15.86
C LYS A 7 9.96 20.33 -14.69
N SER A 8 9.43 20.77 -13.56
CA SER A 8 10.21 20.98 -12.33
C SER A 8 10.84 19.67 -11.84
N ILE A 9 10.03 18.60 -11.74
CA ILE A 9 10.50 17.27 -11.33
C ILE A 9 11.60 16.78 -12.26
N LEU A 10 11.37 16.77 -13.58
CA LEU A 10 12.37 16.27 -14.54
C LEU A 10 13.65 17.11 -14.58
N SER A 11 13.53 18.43 -14.35
CA SER A 11 14.70 19.30 -14.26
C SER A 11 15.58 18.95 -13.05
N GLU A 12 15.00 18.54 -11.91
CA GLU A 12 15.75 18.08 -10.74
C GLU A 12 16.51 16.78 -11.03
N TYR A 13 15.88 15.86 -11.77
CA TYR A 13 16.52 14.62 -12.25
C TYR A 13 17.46 14.82 -13.45
N LYS A 14 17.76 16.07 -13.84
CA LYS A 14 18.64 16.45 -14.96
C LYS A 14 18.19 15.93 -16.34
N ILE A 15 16.89 15.76 -16.54
CA ILE A 15 16.29 15.35 -17.80
C ILE A 15 15.77 16.59 -18.52
N HIS A 16 16.48 17.01 -19.57
CA HIS A 16 16.15 18.24 -20.31
C HIS A 16 15.18 18.05 -21.47
N ASN A 17 15.03 16.82 -21.97
CA ASN A 17 14.12 16.48 -23.05
C ASN A 17 13.52 15.08 -22.80
N ALA A 18 12.20 15.00 -22.74
CA ALA A 18 11.44 13.77 -22.57
C ALA A 18 10.03 13.92 -23.16
N ASP A 19 9.48 12.82 -23.67
CA ASP A 19 8.08 12.71 -24.06
C ASP A 19 7.35 11.90 -22.99
N ILE A 20 6.25 12.44 -22.46
CA ILE A 20 5.58 11.91 -21.26
C ILE A 20 4.11 11.74 -21.60
N THR A 21 3.65 10.50 -21.54
CA THR A 21 2.24 10.15 -21.79
C THR A 21 1.62 9.65 -20.49
N LEU A 22 0.72 10.45 -19.92
CA LEU A 22 -0.07 10.07 -18.75
C LEU A 22 -1.32 9.31 -19.21
N ARG A 23 -1.44 8.03 -18.84
CA ARG A 23 -2.60 7.18 -19.19
C ARG A 23 -3.69 7.16 -18.11
N SER A 24 -3.44 7.80 -16.98
CA SER A 24 -4.30 7.88 -15.81
C SER A 24 -4.07 9.20 -15.09
N ASP A 25 -4.91 9.50 -14.08
CA ASP A 25 -4.69 10.63 -13.19
C ASP A 25 -3.52 10.30 -12.23
N ALA A 26 -2.30 10.48 -12.73
CA ALA A 26 -1.06 10.23 -11.99
C ALA A 26 -0.74 11.41 -11.07
N THR A 27 -0.17 11.12 -9.91
CA THR A 27 0.34 12.10 -8.96
C THR A 27 1.81 12.43 -9.23
N ALA A 28 2.33 13.49 -8.60
CA ALA A 28 3.74 13.84 -8.68
C ALA A 28 4.65 12.70 -8.16
N ASP A 29 4.21 12.00 -7.11
CA ASP A 29 4.92 10.86 -6.54
C ASP A 29 4.96 9.68 -7.53
N ASP A 30 3.86 9.40 -8.23
CA ASP A 30 3.85 8.33 -9.26
C ASP A 30 4.84 8.61 -10.39
N LEU A 31 4.99 9.89 -10.78
CA LEU A 31 5.98 10.28 -11.79
C LEU A 31 7.41 10.10 -11.26
N ILE A 32 7.66 10.47 -10.01
CA ILE A 32 8.96 10.29 -9.34
C ILE A 32 9.31 8.81 -9.27
N ASP A 33 8.34 7.96 -8.90
CA ASP A 33 8.51 6.52 -8.77
C ASP A 33 8.96 5.87 -10.09
N VAL A 34 8.39 6.32 -11.21
CA VAL A 34 8.76 5.86 -12.57
C VAL A 34 10.15 6.36 -12.97
N VAL A 35 10.52 7.60 -12.61
CA VAL A 35 11.83 8.18 -12.94
C VAL A 35 12.96 7.51 -12.15
N GLU A 36 12.72 7.16 -10.89
CA GLU A 36 13.72 6.49 -10.05
C GLU A 36 13.93 5.02 -10.43
N GLY A 37 12.91 4.33 -10.95
CA GLY A 37 12.99 2.98 -11.53
C GLY A 37 13.37 1.83 -10.57
N ASN A 38 13.85 2.14 -9.37
CA ASN A 38 14.34 1.18 -8.36
C ASN A 38 13.38 0.99 -7.18
N ARG A 39 12.14 1.48 -7.26
CA ARG A 39 11.16 1.32 -6.18
C ARG A 39 10.53 -0.08 -6.23
N VAL A 40 10.61 -0.77 -5.11
CA VAL A 40 9.96 -2.08 -4.91
C VAL A 40 8.70 -1.86 -4.08
N TYR A 41 7.53 -2.01 -4.71
CA TYR A 41 6.25 -1.99 -4.00
C TYR A 41 6.00 -3.35 -3.38
N ILE A 42 5.98 -3.39 -2.05
CA ILE A 42 5.77 -4.61 -1.28
C ILE A 42 4.34 -4.55 -0.73
N PRO A 43 3.53 -5.61 -0.91
CA PRO A 43 2.20 -5.67 -0.33
C PRO A 43 2.31 -5.65 1.21
N CYS A 44 1.47 -4.84 1.86
CA CYS A 44 1.49 -4.68 3.32
C CYS A 44 0.17 -5.13 3.94
N ILE A 45 0.24 -5.72 5.14
CA ILE A 45 -0.92 -6.12 5.94
C ILE A 45 -0.82 -5.39 7.28
N TYR A 46 -1.87 -4.66 7.64
CA TYR A 46 -1.97 -3.96 8.92
C TYR A 46 -2.53 -4.89 9.99
N VAL A 47 -1.65 -5.36 10.87
CA VAL A 47 -2.03 -6.28 11.95
C VAL A 47 -2.40 -5.47 13.20
N LEU A 48 -3.68 -5.50 13.57
CA LEU A 48 -4.21 -4.77 14.73
C LEU A 48 -4.34 -5.71 15.92
N ASN A 49 -3.43 -5.59 16.87
CA ASN A 49 -3.38 -6.45 18.04
C ASN A 49 -4.26 -5.92 19.20
N LYS A 50 -4.58 -6.80 20.15
CA LYS A 50 -5.36 -6.56 21.38
C LYS A 50 -6.88 -6.41 21.15
N ILE A 51 -7.44 -7.24 20.27
CA ILE A 51 -8.90 -7.24 20.03
C ILE A 51 -9.71 -7.69 21.26
N ASP A 52 -9.06 -8.23 22.28
CA ASP A 52 -9.64 -8.54 23.59
C ASP A 52 -10.05 -7.30 24.39
N GLN A 53 -9.55 -6.11 24.04
CA GLN A 53 -9.82 -4.85 24.75
C GLN A 53 -10.89 -3.99 24.07
N ILE A 54 -11.42 -4.40 22.92
CA ILE A 54 -12.40 -3.66 22.13
C ILE A 54 -13.75 -4.36 22.12
N SER A 55 -14.80 -3.60 21.83
CA SER A 55 -16.16 -4.13 21.67
C SER A 55 -16.39 -4.76 20.29
N ILE A 56 -17.43 -5.59 20.16
CA ILE A 56 -17.81 -6.22 18.88
C ILE A 56 -18.17 -5.17 17.82
N GLU A 57 -18.79 -4.06 18.23
CA GLU A 57 -19.16 -2.96 17.32
C GLU A 57 -17.92 -2.28 16.71
N GLU A 58 -16.85 -2.11 17.50
CA GLU A 58 -15.58 -1.56 17.02
C GLU A 58 -14.85 -2.55 16.11
N LEU A 59 -14.96 -3.85 16.39
CA LEU A 59 -14.41 -4.89 15.53
C LEU A 59 -15.03 -4.84 14.12
N ASP A 60 -16.35 -4.67 14.00
CA ASP A 60 -17.05 -4.53 12.72
C ASP A 60 -16.60 -3.30 11.91
N VAL A 61 -16.22 -2.22 12.59
CA VAL A 61 -15.64 -1.03 11.94
C VAL A 61 -14.23 -1.33 11.44
N ILE A 62 -13.42 -2.03 12.24
CA ILE A 62 -12.05 -2.40 11.88
C ILE A 62 -12.05 -3.29 10.64
N TYR A 63 -12.96 -4.27 10.54
CA TYR A 63 -13.06 -5.15 9.37
C TYR A 63 -13.35 -4.42 8.06
N LYS A 64 -13.87 -3.18 8.09
CA LYS A 64 -14.09 -2.35 6.89
C LYS A 64 -12.80 -1.68 6.37
N ILE A 65 -11.75 -1.64 7.18
CA ILE A 65 -10.47 -1.03 6.79
C ILE A 65 -9.76 -1.99 5.83
N PRO A 66 -9.35 -1.52 4.64
CA PRO A 66 -8.65 -2.36 3.67
C PRO A 66 -7.29 -2.81 4.22
N HIS A 67 -6.83 -3.98 3.77
CA HIS A 67 -5.54 -4.57 4.15
C HIS A 67 -5.33 -4.78 5.66
N CYS A 68 -6.37 -4.76 6.49
CA CYS A 68 -6.24 -4.96 7.94
C CYS A 68 -6.57 -6.40 8.39
N VAL A 69 -5.93 -6.85 9.46
CA VAL A 69 -6.27 -8.10 10.17
C VAL A 69 -6.27 -7.83 11.67
N PRO A 70 -7.45 -7.82 12.33
CA PRO A 70 -7.55 -7.75 13.79
C PRO A 70 -7.15 -9.09 14.41
N ILE A 71 -6.25 -9.08 15.40
CA ILE A 71 -5.76 -10.28 16.11
C ILE A 71 -5.73 -10.08 17.65
N SER A 72 -5.81 -11.18 18.40
CA SER A 72 -5.41 -11.18 19.83
C SER A 72 -4.24 -12.12 20.01
N ALA A 73 -3.04 -11.58 20.20
CA ALA A 73 -1.84 -12.39 20.44
C ALA A 73 -1.92 -13.20 21.74
N HIS A 74 -2.63 -12.68 22.75
CA HIS A 74 -2.78 -13.35 24.05
C HIS A 74 -3.67 -14.59 23.95
N HIS A 75 -4.80 -14.46 23.25
CA HIS A 75 -5.77 -15.55 23.08
C HIS A 75 -5.57 -16.36 21.80
N ARG A 76 -4.59 -15.98 20.97
CA ARG A 76 -4.30 -16.56 19.64
C ARG A 76 -5.50 -16.52 18.70
N TRP A 77 -6.29 -15.46 18.77
CA TRP A 77 -7.44 -15.27 17.90
C TRP A 77 -7.01 -14.68 16.55
N ASN A 78 -7.66 -15.14 15.48
CA ASN A 78 -7.49 -14.69 14.09
C ASN A 78 -6.09 -14.91 13.49
N PHE A 79 -5.32 -15.87 14.00
CA PHE A 79 -4.06 -16.27 13.36
C PHE A 79 -4.27 -17.04 12.06
N ASP A 80 -5.37 -17.79 11.94
CA ASP A 80 -5.72 -18.51 10.72
C ASP A 80 -6.00 -17.51 9.57
N ASP A 81 -6.86 -16.51 9.81
CA ASP A 81 -7.13 -15.41 8.87
C ASP A 81 -5.86 -14.63 8.50
N LEU A 82 -4.96 -14.40 9.46
CA LEU A 82 -3.69 -13.74 9.20
C LEU A 82 -2.82 -14.55 8.24
N LEU A 83 -2.72 -15.87 8.46
CA LEU A 83 -1.95 -16.76 7.59
C LEU A 83 -2.54 -16.84 6.18
N GLU A 84 -3.87 -16.92 6.07
CA GLU A 84 -4.56 -16.93 4.78
C GLU A 84 -4.30 -15.63 4.00
N LYS A 85 -4.45 -14.46 4.65
CA LYS A 85 -4.14 -13.18 3.98
C LYS A 85 -2.68 -13.04 3.60
N ILE A 86 -1.74 -13.52 4.42
CA ILE A 86 -0.31 -13.51 4.06
C ILE A 86 -0.09 -14.35 2.81
N TRP A 87 -0.70 -15.53 2.74
CA TRP A 87 -0.60 -16.42 1.58
C TRP A 87 -1.14 -15.76 0.31
N ASP A 88 -2.32 -15.15 0.41
CA ASP A 88 -2.96 -14.44 -0.71
C ASP A 88 -2.11 -13.26 -1.19
N TYR A 89 -1.53 -12.48 -0.28
CA TYR A 89 -0.75 -11.28 -0.62
C TYR A 89 0.60 -11.61 -1.22
N LEU A 90 1.20 -12.73 -0.81
CA LEU A 90 2.48 -13.18 -1.36
C LEU A 90 2.35 -13.70 -2.81
N HIS A 91 1.13 -13.98 -3.30
CA HIS A 91 0.86 -14.47 -4.65
C HIS A 91 1.85 -15.56 -5.12
N LEU A 92 2.18 -16.49 -4.22
CA LEU A 92 3.14 -17.55 -4.51
C LEU A 92 2.55 -18.51 -5.54
N VAL A 93 3.26 -18.68 -6.66
CA VAL A 93 2.93 -19.71 -7.65
C VAL A 93 3.50 -21.03 -7.15
N ARG A 94 2.67 -22.07 -7.13
CA ARG A 94 3.05 -23.41 -6.72
C ARG A 94 3.64 -24.24 -7.86
#